data_AF-A0A1V5BLC7-F1
#
_entry.id   AF-A0A1V5BLC7-F1
#
_cell.length_a   1.000
_cell.length_b   1.000
_cell.length_c   1.000
_cell.angle_alpha   90.00
_cell.angle_beta   90.00
_cell.angle_gamma   90.00
#
_symmetry.space_group_name_H-M   'P 1'
#
loop_
_entity.id
_entity.type
_entity.pdbx_description
1 polymer ?
#
loop_
_entity_poly.entity_id
_entity_poly.type
_entity_poly.pdbx_seq_one_letter_code
_entity_poly.pdbx_strand_id
1 'polypeptide(L)'
;MYKKLITIIVLSAFAVMSLALPVFACSGGIEISVKSPSSKDKQKPGKEKPNVEKPSAGDVEKPTTGDNEKPDTGDVGEQASGDIEESEPSVETPNFVHAPTVIKVNRILIPVKSIEKGLKAQITWDESLNIVLIEKDGKQIKIDLSNKVAIVNGTAINLAKGKSKKATITLSTGLVKKLLKQAVSVPVTAPVDAEKVKYETAATIDNTVAQGADVTATVVKLLAGQTAGNTVAVAVTAVNAADGTGAATCLAVNNGTVTLAQQNTTGASVTEKATITFSKDGATATLVVTVTINPTNQTEQPAVDLEKVKYETAATIDNTVAQGADVTATVVKLLAGQTADNTVTAAVTAVNAADGTGAATCLAVNNGTVTLVQQNTTGAPVTEKATITFSKDGVTATLVVAVTISNQ
;
A
#
# COMPACT_ATOMS: atom_id res chain seq x y z
N MET A 1 52.61 36.32 27.76
CA MET A 1 52.67 34.86 28.01
C MET A 1 51.46 34.45 28.84
N TYR A 2 50.66 33.54 28.28
CA TYR A 2 49.53 32.78 28.84
C TYR A 2 48.48 33.48 29.71
N LYS A 3 47.29 33.71 29.13
CA LYS A 3 46.04 33.77 29.89
C LYS A 3 44.88 33.14 29.13
N LYS A 4 44.56 31.92 29.61
CA LYS A 4 43.25 31.26 29.75
C LYS A 4 42.32 31.17 28.52
N LEU A 5 42.33 29.97 27.94
CA LEU A 5 41.24 29.42 27.14
C LEU A 5 40.10 29.00 28.09
N ILE A 6 38.90 29.55 27.91
CA ILE A 6 37.66 29.10 28.59
C ILE A 6 36.87 28.30 27.56
N THR A 7 36.79 26.99 27.77
CA THR A 7 35.91 26.09 27.04
C THR A 7 34.56 26.05 27.76
N ILE A 8 33.51 26.56 27.11
CA ILE A 8 32.13 26.44 27.59
C ILE A 8 31.54 25.17 26.97
N ILE A 9 31.28 24.17 27.82
CA ILE A 9 30.47 23.00 27.49
C ILE A 9 29.02 23.35 27.80
N VAL A 10 28.17 23.45 26.77
CA VAL A 10 26.72 23.57 26.94
C VAL A 10 26.14 22.17 27.07
N LEU A 11 25.82 21.78 28.30
CA LEU A 11 25.01 20.60 28.60
C LEU A 11 23.53 20.98 28.42
N SER A 12 22.90 20.55 27.33
CA SER A 12 21.46 20.67 27.15
C SER A 12 20.76 19.50 27.86
N ALA A 13 20.09 19.80 28.98
CA ALA A 13 19.22 18.87 29.68
C ALA A 13 17.93 18.65 28.88
N PHE A 14 17.71 17.43 28.42
CA PHE A 14 16.45 16.99 27.82
C PHE A 14 15.47 16.63 28.94
N ALA A 15 14.45 17.47 29.15
CA ALA A 15 13.34 17.16 30.02
C ALA A 15 12.36 16.23 29.28
N VAL A 16 12.30 14.96 29.69
CA VAL A 16 11.29 14.02 29.23
C VAL A 16 10.00 14.28 30.00
N MET A 17 9.05 14.97 29.37
CA MET A 17 7.71 15.16 29.92
C MET A 17 6.87 13.92 29.62
N SER A 18 6.77 13.03 30.61
CA SER A 18 5.92 11.85 30.59
C SER A 18 4.45 12.25 30.79
N LEU A 19 3.68 12.27 29.70
CA LEU A 19 2.23 12.39 29.74
C LEU A 19 1.61 11.02 30.07
N ALA A 20 1.16 10.85 31.31
CA ALA A 20 0.32 9.74 31.71
C ALA A 20 -1.11 9.96 31.18
N LEU A 21 -1.59 9.06 30.33
CA LEU A 21 -2.99 9.00 29.92
C LEU A 21 -3.83 8.25 30.98
N PRO A 22 -5.02 8.73 31.34
CA PRO A 22 -5.93 7.99 32.22
C PRO A 22 -6.58 6.82 31.48
N VAL A 23 -6.46 5.63 32.07
CA VAL A 23 -7.20 4.42 31.67
C VAL A 23 -8.66 4.59 32.11
N PHE A 24 -9.56 4.83 31.15
CA PHE A 24 -11.00 4.72 31.36
C PHE A 24 -11.41 3.25 31.28
N ALA A 25 -11.67 2.64 32.43
CA ALA A 25 -12.31 1.34 32.53
C ALA A 25 -13.84 1.51 32.33
N CYS A 26 -14.34 1.16 31.14
CA CYS A 26 -15.76 0.94 30.92
C CYS A 26 -16.06 -0.56 31.08
N SER A 27 -16.49 -0.97 32.27
CA SER A 27 -17.19 -2.24 32.47
C SER A 27 -18.67 -2.03 32.14
N GLY A 28 -19.11 -2.54 31.00
CA GLY A 28 -20.51 -2.57 30.61
C GLY A 28 -20.83 -3.89 29.91
N GLY A 29 -21.16 -4.91 30.71
CA GLY A 29 -21.67 -6.18 30.20
C GLY A 29 -23.05 -5.97 29.58
N ILE A 30 -23.18 -6.27 28.30
CA ILE A 30 -24.48 -6.42 27.63
C ILE A 30 -24.74 -7.92 27.52
N GLU A 31 -25.55 -8.45 28.44
CA GLU A 31 -26.18 -9.76 28.29
C GLU A 31 -27.29 -9.64 27.23
N ILE A 32 -27.06 -10.23 26.05
CA ILE A 32 -28.13 -10.43 25.06
C ILE A 32 -28.77 -11.80 25.35
N SER A 33 -29.90 -11.75 26.07
CA SER A 33 -30.79 -12.89 26.25
C SER A 33 -31.55 -13.18 24.96
N VAL A 34 -31.15 -14.25 24.25
CA VAL A 34 -31.86 -14.71 23.04
C VAL A 34 -33.01 -15.61 23.47
N LYS A 35 -34.22 -15.05 23.46
CA LYS A 35 -35.47 -15.77 23.69
C LYS A 35 -35.93 -16.42 22.39
N SER A 36 -35.88 -17.76 22.33
CA SER A 36 -36.49 -18.56 21.26
C SER A 36 -38.01 -18.34 21.20
N PRO A 37 -38.59 -18.14 20.01
CA PRO A 37 -39.98 -18.46 19.75
C PRO A 37 -40.11 -19.79 18.99
N SER A 38 -40.86 -20.67 19.62
CA SER A 38 -41.46 -21.88 19.07
C SER A 38 -42.61 -21.53 18.11
N SER A 39 -42.90 -22.50 17.23
CA SER A 39 -44.22 -22.83 16.70
C SER A 39 -44.67 -22.22 15.37
N LYS A 40 -44.63 -23.09 14.35
CA LYS A 40 -45.69 -23.41 13.37
C LYS A 40 -46.51 -22.24 12.84
N ASP A 41 -46.36 -21.98 11.55
CA ASP A 41 -47.54 -22.03 10.69
C ASP A 41 -47.23 -22.48 9.26
N LYS A 42 -48.13 -23.30 8.72
CA LYS A 42 -48.09 -23.85 7.37
C LYS A 42 -48.75 -22.84 6.43
N GLN A 43 -47.98 -22.23 5.52
CA GLN A 43 -48.55 -21.67 4.29
C GLN A 43 -47.74 -22.07 3.06
N LYS A 44 -48.49 -22.54 2.07
CA LYS A 44 -48.10 -23.11 0.79
C LYS A 44 -48.02 -21.96 -0.24
N PRO A 45 -46.90 -21.72 -0.92
CA PRO A 45 -46.88 -20.79 -2.04
C PRO A 45 -47.29 -21.50 -3.33
N GLY A 46 -48.13 -20.81 -4.09
CA GLY A 46 -48.60 -21.20 -5.42
C GLY A 46 -47.48 -21.24 -6.45
N LYS A 47 -47.77 -21.98 -7.53
CA LYS A 47 -46.97 -22.07 -8.74
C LYS A 47 -47.07 -20.75 -9.51
N GLU A 48 -45.95 -20.06 -9.66
CA GLU A 48 -45.76 -19.10 -10.75
C GLU A 48 -44.60 -19.58 -11.64
N LYS A 49 -44.91 -19.72 -12.94
CA LYS A 49 -43.94 -19.96 -14.01
C LYS A 49 -43.32 -18.61 -14.39
N PRO A 50 -41.98 -18.50 -14.53
CA PRO A 50 -41.40 -17.47 -15.37
C PRO A 50 -41.20 -17.99 -16.79
N ASN A 51 -41.55 -17.10 -17.70
CA ASN A 51 -41.41 -17.16 -19.14
C ASN A 51 -39.93 -17.27 -19.54
N VAL A 52 -39.60 -18.19 -20.46
CA VAL A 52 -38.26 -18.33 -21.02
C VAL A 52 -38.15 -17.38 -22.21
N GLU A 53 -37.45 -16.27 -22.02
CA GLU A 53 -37.05 -15.39 -23.11
C GLU A 53 -35.66 -15.80 -23.60
N LYS A 54 -35.60 -16.09 -24.90
CA LYS A 54 -34.44 -16.54 -25.68
C LYS A 54 -33.73 -15.31 -26.27
N PRO A 55 -32.41 -15.14 -26.06
CA PRO A 55 -31.63 -14.30 -26.93
C PRO A 55 -30.94 -15.11 -28.03
N SER A 56 -30.91 -14.48 -29.19
CA SER A 56 -30.33 -14.90 -30.45
C SER A 56 -28.83 -15.14 -30.36
N ALA A 57 -28.36 -16.18 -31.05
CA ALA A 57 -26.96 -16.35 -31.41
C ALA A 57 -26.54 -15.18 -32.31
N GLY A 58 -25.45 -14.51 -31.95
CA GLY A 58 -24.73 -13.57 -32.80
C GLY A 58 -23.41 -14.23 -33.20
N ASP A 59 -23.12 -14.16 -34.49
CA ASP A 59 -21.97 -14.72 -35.17
C ASP A 59 -20.64 -14.17 -34.62
N VAL A 60 -19.68 -15.06 -34.38
CA VAL A 60 -18.30 -14.69 -34.04
C VAL A 60 -17.41 -15.09 -35.21
N GLU A 61 -16.88 -14.06 -35.88
CA GLU A 61 -15.88 -14.16 -36.91
C GLU A 61 -14.56 -14.74 -36.38
N LYS A 62 -13.96 -15.58 -37.22
CA LYS A 62 -12.66 -16.23 -37.09
C LYS A 62 -11.55 -15.25 -37.49
N PRO A 63 -10.49 -15.08 -36.68
CA PRO A 63 -9.21 -14.62 -37.20
C PRO A 63 -8.30 -15.81 -37.50
N THR A 64 -7.78 -15.79 -38.71
CA THR A 64 -6.69 -16.60 -39.25
C THR A 64 -5.38 -16.34 -38.50
N THR A 65 -4.74 -17.40 -38.00
CA THR A 65 -3.36 -17.37 -37.50
C THR A 65 -2.43 -17.57 -38.70
N GLY A 66 -1.63 -16.55 -39.00
CA GLY A 66 -0.54 -16.61 -39.97
C GLY A 66 0.75 -17.04 -39.29
N ASP A 67 1.48 -17.90 -40.00
CA ASP A 67 2.82 -18.39 -39.72
C ASP A 67 3.82 -17.23 -39.57
N ASN A 68 4.82 -17.41 -38.68
CA ASN A 68 6.15 -16.81 -38.88
C ASN A 68 7.23 -17.54 -38.06
N GLU A 69 8.02 -18.28 -38.83
CA GLU A 69 9.50 -18.34 -38.87
C GLU A 69 10.34 -18.43 -37.58
N LYS A 70 11.02 -19.59 -37.55
CA LYS A 70 12.30 -19.96 -36.93
C LYS A 70 13.44 -18.96 -37.25
N PRO A 71 14.36 -18.72 -36.30
CA PRO A 71 15.77 -19.08 -36.51
C PRO A 71 16.32 -19.76 -35.22
N ASP A 72 16.91 -20.96 -35.23
CA ASP A 72 18.25 -21.38 -35.67
C ASP A 72 19.44 -20.46 -35.31
N THR A 73 20.53 -21.11 -34.90
CA THR A 73 21.83 -20.62 -34.37
C THR A 73 21.81 -20.21 -32.89
N GLY A 74 22.75 -20.63 -32.03
CA GLY A 74 23.96 -21.40 -32.25
C GLY A 74 24.58 -21.88 -30.93
N ASP A 75 25.37 -22.91 -31.12
CA ASP A 75 26.27 -23.64 -30.22
C ASP A 75 27.35 -22.75 -29.60
N VAL A 76 27.50 -22.78 -28.26
CA VAL A 76 28.73 -22.37 -27.56
C VAL A 76 28.87 -23.12 -26.22
N GLY A 77 29.94 -23.90 -26.09
CA GLY A 77 30.85 -23.79 -24.95
C GLY A 77 30.59 -24.66 -23.72
N GLU A 78 31.03 -25.91 -23.82
CA GLU A 78 31.41 -26.78 -22.72
C GLU A 78 32.61 -26.20 -21.93
N GLN A 79 32.47 -25.99 -20.61
CA GLN A 79 33.59 -26.02 -19.67
C GLN A 79 33.12 -26.48 -18.28
N ALA A 80 33.80 -27.54 -17.80
CA ALA A 80 33.59 -28.27 -16.56
C ALA A 80 34.24 -27.61 -15.34
N SER A 81 33.66 -27.85 -14.15
CA SER A 81 34.28 -27.84 -12.80
C SER A 81 33.18 -27.46 -11.79
N GLY A 82 32.77 -28.23 -10.78
CA GLY A 82 33.21 -29.50 -10.22
C GLY A 82 32.36 -29.68 -8.96
N ASP A 83 31.59 -30.76 -8.89
CA ASP A 83 30.57 -30.97 -7.86
C ASP A 83 31.11 -31.82 -6.70
N ILE A 84 30.95 -31.27 -5.49
CA ILE A 84 31.08 -31.99 -4.22
C ILE A 84 29.69 -32.57 -3.94
N GLU A 85 29.53 -33.89 -4.13
CA GLU A 85 28.30 -34.60 -3.75
C GLU A 85 28.16 -34.68 -2.23
N GLU A 86 27.48 -33.69 -1.66
CA GLU A 86 26.84 -33.82 -0.36
C GLU A 86 25.46 -34.45 -0.61
N SER A 87 25.31 -35.73 -0.25
CA SER A 87 24.08 -36.50 -0.48
C SER A 87 22.94 -35.98 0.39
N GLU A 88 22.20 -35.01 -0.11
CA GLU A 88 20.90 -34.63 0.44
C GLU A 88 19.91 -35.79 0.29
N PRO A 89 19.10 -36.13 1.32
CA PRO A 89 18.07 -37.14 1.16
C PRO A 89 17.08 -36.65 0.10
N SER A 90 17.03 -37.34 -1.04
CA SER A 90 16.09 -37.06 -2.12
C SER A 90 14.67 -37.04 -1.58
N VAL A 91 14.09 -35.84 -1.45
CA VAL A 91 12.67 -35.68 -1.16
C VAL A 91 11.96 -36.16 -2.42
N GLU A 92 11.48 -37.40 -2.41
CA GLU A 92 10.72 -37.96 -3.53
C GLU A 92 9.50 -37.07 -3.81
N THR A 93 9.59 -36.29 -4.88
CA THR A 93 8.47 -35.48 -5.36
C THR A 93 7.35 -36.43 -5.79
N PRO A 94 6.11 -36.25 -5.29
CA PRO A 94 5.01 -37.16 -5.62
C PRO A 94 4.77 -37.25 -7.13
N ASN A 95 4.75 -38.46 -7.67
CA ASN A 95 4.47 -38.71 -9.08
C ASN A 95 3.03 -39.18 -9.25
N PHE A 96 2.11 -38.24 -9.33
CA PHE A 96 0.68 -38.52 -9.52
C PHE A 96 0.36 -38.85 -10.98
N VAL A 97 0.06 -40.12 -11.25
CA VAL A 97 -0.42 -40.57 -12.56
C VAL A 97 -1.92 -40.86 -12.54
N HIS A 98 -2.55 -40.95 -13.71
CA HIS A 98 -3.96 -41.36 -13.79
C HIS A 98 -4.15 -42.76 -13.18
N ALA A 99 -5.12 -42.87 -12.28
CA ALA A 99 -5.31 -44.08 -11.50
C ALA A 99 -5.82 -45.27 -12.36
N PRO A 100 -5.35 -46.50 -12.13
CA PRO A 100 -5.83 -47.68 -12.83
C PRO A 100 -7.31 -47.95 -12.50
N THR A 101 -7.97 -48.76 -13.33
CA THR A 101 -9.42 -49.04 -13.22
C THR A 101 -9.85 -49.51 -11.81
N VAL A 102 -8.99 -50.26 -11.14
CA VAL A 102 -9.15 -50.68 -9.75
C VAL A 102 -7.78 -50.60 -9.06
N ILE A 103 -7.71 -49.94 -7.91
CA ILE A 103 -6.53 -49.96 -7.04
C ILE A 103 -6.77 -50.97 -5.91
N LYS A 104 -5.78 -51.83 -5.69
CA LYS A 104 -5.76 -52.82 -4.60
C LYS A 104 -4.44 -52.70 -3.86
N VAL A 105 -4.48 -52.13 -2.67
CA VAL A 105 -3.31 -52.04 -1.79
C VAL A 105 -3.71 -52.61 -0.44
N ASN A 106 -3.00 -53.66 0.00
CA ASN A 106 -3.30 -54.39 1.23
C ASN A 106 -4.77 -54.87 1.28
N ARG A 107 -5.53 -54.34 2.24
CA ARG A 107 -6.95 -54.62 2.45
C ARG A 107 -7.81 -53.42 2.06
N ILE A 108 -7.34 -52.60 1.14
CA ILE A 108 -8.10 -51.48 0.58
C ILE A 108 -8.40 -51.78 -0.89
N LEU A 109 -9.67 -51.62 -1.26
CA LEU A 109 -10.15 -51.73 -2.63
C LEU A 109 -10.77 -50.41 -3.08
N ILE A 110 -10.31 -49.87 -4.20
CA ILE A 110 -10.79 -48.61 -4.76
C ILE A 110 -11.28 -48.87 -6.19
N PRO A 111 -12.60 -48.89 -6.42
CA PRO A 111 -13.15 -48.99 -7.77
C PRO A 111 -13.11 -47.61 -8.45
N VAL A 112 -11.95 -47.23 -8.97
CA VAL A 112 -11.66 -45.90 -9.52
C VAL A 112 -12.71 -45.47 -10.54
N LYS A 113 -12.97 -46.30 -11.57
CA LYS A 113 -13.98 -45.98 -12.60
C LYS A 113 -15.38 -45.71 -12.04
N SER A 114 -15.77 -46.43 -10.98
CA SER A 114 -17.08 -46.23 -10.35
C SER A 114 -17.15 -44.90 -9.62
N ILE A 115 -16.05 -44.49 -8.98
CA ILE A 115 -15.95 -43.21 -8.26
C ILE A 115 -15.91 -42.06 -9.26
N GLU A 116 -15.05 -42.12 -10.28
CA GLU A 116 -14.94 -41.09 -11.32
C GLU A 116 -16.27 -40.89 -12.06
N LYS A 117 -16.90 -41.98 -12.53
CA LYS A 117 -18.19 -41.90 -13.23
C LYS A 117 -19.31 -41.43 -12.32
N GLY A 118 -19.38 -41.98 -11.10
CA GLY A 118 -20.48 -41.73 -10.17
C GLY A 118 -20.42 -40.36 -9.50
N LEU A 119 -19.22 -39.80 -9.33
CA LEU A 119 -19.01 -38.51 -8.68
C LEU A 119 -18.54 -37.41 -9.62
N LYS A 120 -18.16 -37.70 -10.87
CA LYS A 120 -17.50 -36.74 -11.77
C LYS A 120 -16.24 -36.13 -11.13
N ALA A 121 -15.49 -36.96 -10.42
CA ALA A 121 -14.25 -36.60 -9.75
C ALA A 121 -13.07 -37.09 -10.58
N GLN A 122 -11.94 -36.39 -10.52
CA GLN A 122 -10.67 -36.85 -11.06
C GLN A 122 -9.92 -37.62 -9.96
N ILE A 123 -9.32 -38.75 -10.33
CA ILE A 123 -8.52 -39.55 -9.40
C ILE A 123 -7.13 -39.76 -9.97
N THR A 124 -6.13 -39.36 -9.20
CA THR A 124 -4.73 -39.67 -9.46
C THR A 124 -4.16 -40.52 -8.33
N TRP A 125 -3.15 -41.32 -8.64
CA TRP A 125 -2.52 -42.23 -7.71
C TRP A 125 -1.00 -42.11 -7.83
N ASP A 126 -0.35 -42.02 -6.68
CA ASP A 126 1.08 -42.21 -6.53
C ASP A 126 1.29 -43.59 -5.89
N GLU A 127 1.83 -44.51 -6.68
CA GLU A 127 2.10 -45.89 -6.24
C GLU A 127 3.25 -45.97 -5.24
N SER A 128 4.29 -45.14 -5.41
CA SER A 128 5.47 -45.13 -4.54
C SER A 128 5.10 -44.74 -3.12
N LEU A 129 4.29 -43.69 -2.98
CA LEU A 129 3.83 -43.19 -1.70
C LEU A 129 2.56 -43.89 -1.19
N ASN A 130 1.92 -44.72 -2.04
CA ASN A 130 0.61 -45.31 -1.77
C ASN A 130 -0.47 -44.26 -1.42
N ILE A 131 -0.47 -43.15 -2.17
CA ILE A 131 -1.37 -42.01 -1.95
C ILE A 131 -2.32 -41.85 -3.13
N VAL A 132 -3.62 -41.80 -2.85
CA VAL A 132 -4.65 -41.47 -3.83
C VAL A 132 -5.14 -40.06 -3.60
N LEU A 133 -5.13 -39.24 -4.64
CA LEU A 133 -5.70 -37.90 -4.65
C LEU A 133 -7.02 -37.93 -5.42
N ILE A 134 -8.10 -37.46 -4.78
CA ILE A 134 -9.42 -37.34 -5.38
C ILE A 134 -9.78 -35.87 -5.42
N GLU A 135 -10.04 -35.35 -6.62
CA GLU A 135 -10.39 -33.95 -6.85
C GLU A 135 -11.79 -33.82 -7.42
N LYS A 136 -12.58 -32.89 -6.85
CA LYS A 136 -13.92 -32.57 -7.35
C LYS A 136 -14.33 -31.16 -6.93
N ASP A 137 -14.76 -30.34 -7.89
CA ASP A 137 -15.31 -28.99 -7.64
C ASP A 137 -14.39 -28.13 -6.75
N GLY A 138 -13.07 -28.19 -6.98
CA GLY A 138 -12.04 -27.48 -6.18
C GLY A 138 -11.77 -28.09 -4.79
N LYS A 139 -12.39 -29.22 -4.44
CA LYS A 139 -12.12 -29.94 -3.19
C LYS A 139 -11.16 -31.09 -3.44
N GLN A 140 -10.18 -31.23 -2.56
CA GLN A 140 -9.21 -32.33 -2.59
C GLN A 140 -9.37 -33.25 -1.39
N ILE A 141 -9.24 -34.55 -1.64
CA ILE A 141 -9.11 -35.58 -0.60
C ILE A 141 -7.82 -36.35 -0.89
N LYS A 142 -6.90 -36.34 0.06
CA LYS A 142 -5.67 -37.13 0.01
C LYS A 142 -5.86 -38.38 0.86
N ILE A 143 -5.68 -39.56 0.28
CA ILE A 143 -5.89 -40.84 0.99
C ILE A 143 -4.57 -41.59 1.04
N ASP A 144 -4.08 -41.78 2.25
CA ASP A 144 -2.92 -42.62 2.54
C ASP A 144 -3.39 -44.06 2.75
N LEU A 145 -3.06 -44.93 1.78
CA LEU A 145 -3.49 -46.33 1.78
C LEU A 145 -2.70 -47.19 2.77
N SER A 146 -1.47 -46.80 3.08
CA SER A 146 -0.61 -47.48 4.05
C SER A 146 -1.14 -47.29 5.47
N ASN A 147 -1.44 -46.03 5.82
CA ASN A 147 -1.91 -45.65 7.15
C ASN A 147 -3.42 -45.74 7.32
N LYS A 148 -4.17 -45.94 6.22
CA LYS A 148 -5.65 -46.01 6.20
C LYS A 148 -6.27 -44.73 6.73
N VAL A 149 -5.71 -43.59 6.34
CA VAL A 149 -6.14 -42.26 6.74
C VAL A 149 -6.52 -41.48 5.50
N ALA A 150 -7.69 -40.84 5.51
CA ALA A 150 -8.04 -39.80 4.55
C ALA A 150 -7.81 -38.44 5.19
N ILE A 151 -7.03 -37.59 4.53
CA ILE A 151 -6.83 -36.20 4.90
C ILE A 151 -7.83 -35.38 4.08
N VAL A 152 -8.78 -34.76 4.78
CA VAL A 152 -9.81 -33.90 4.21
C VAL A 152 -9.62 -32.52 4.78
N ASN A 153 -9.19 -31.56 3.95
CA ASN A 153 -8.88 -30.19 4.37
C ASN A 153 -7.92 -30.13 5.59
N GLY A 154 -6.83 -30.90 5.54
CA GLY A 154 -5.85 -30.99 6.63
C GLY A 154 -6.31 -31.80 7.85
N THR A 155 -7.58 -32.22 7.93
CA THR A 155 -8.07 -33.07 9.02
C THR A 155 -7.92 -34.54 8.68
N ALA A 156 -7.20 -35.29 9.51
CA ALA A 156 -7.03 -36.73 9.37
C ALA A 156 -8.27 -37.51 9.84
N ILE A 157 -8.84 -38.31 8.93
CA ILE A 157 -9.99 -39.19 9.16
C ILE A 157 -9.52 -40.64 9.03
N ASN A 158 -9.54 -41.38 10.13
CA ASN A 158 -9.19 -42.80 10.14
C ASN A 158 -10.29 -43.63 9.44
N LEU A 159 -9.92 -44.32 8.36
CA LEU A 159 -10.82 -45.13 7.53
C LEU A 159 -11.12 -46.51 8.13
N ALA A 160 -10.30 -46.97 9.07
CA ALA A 160 -10.45 -48.26 9.74
C ALA A 160 -11.29 -48.18 11.04
N LYS A 161 -11.66 -46.97 11.50
CA LYS A 161 -12.39 -46.77 12.75
C LYS A 161 -13.73 -47.52 12.73
N GLY A 162 -13.93 -48.43 13.69
CA GLY A 162 -15.16 -49.21 13.83
C GLY A 162 -15.28 -50.45 12.93
N LYS A 163 -14.21 -50.85 12.24
CA LYS A 163 -14.17 -52.11 11.47
C LYS A 163 -13.35 -53.18 12.21
N SER A 164 -13.70 -54.45 12.02
CA SER A 164 -12.93 -55.57 12.57
C SER A 164 -11.52 -55.59 12.00
N LYS A 165 -10.53 -56.08 12.77
CA LYS A 165 -9.13 -56.16 12.35
C LYS A 165 -8.92 -56.96 11.05
N LYS A 166 -9.89 -57.76 10.60
CA LYS A 166 -9.84 -58.58 9.38
C LYS A 166 -10.63 -58.02 8.19
N ALA A 167 -11.40 -56.93 8.35
CA ALA A 167 -12.22 -56.39 7.27
C ALA A 167 -11.39 -55.73 6.15
N THR A 168 -11.87 -55.85 4.92
CA THR A 168 -11.43 -55.06 3.75
C THR A 168 -12.16 -53.72 3.73
N ILE A 169 -11.44 -52.63 3.50
CA ILE A 169 -12.00 -51.28 3.36
C ILE A 169 -12.22 -51.03 1.87
N THR A 170 -13.48 -50.89 1.46
CA THR A 170 -13.81 -50.48 0.08
C THR A 170 -14.09 -48.98 0.06
N LEU A 171 -13.30 -48.22 -0.71
CA LEU A 171 -13.57 -46.80 -0.94
C LEU A 171 -14.72 -46.65 -1.94
N SER A 172 -15.95 -46.82 -1.46
CA SER A 172 -17.14 -46.69 -2.30
C SER A 172 -17.43 -45.22 -2.63
N THR A 173 -18.21 -44.99 -3.69
CA THR A 173 -18.78 -43.68 -4.04
C THR A 173 -19.47 -43.02 -2.86
N GLY A 174 -20.20 -43.79 -2.03
CA GLY A 174 -20.87 -43.30 -0.84
C GLY A 174 -19.91 -42.79 0.24
N LEU A 175 -18.82 -43.52 0.49
CA LEU A 175 -17.78 -43.09 1.43
C LEU A 175 -17.07 -41.82 0.93
N VAL A 176 -16.67 -41.79 -0.34
CA VAL A 176 -16.05 -40.60 -0.95
C VAL A 176 -17.01 -39.41 -0.91
N LYS A 177 -18.30 -39.60 -1.20
CA LYS A 177 -19.32 -38.54 -1.05
C LYS A 177 -19.45 -38.06 0.40
N LYS A 178 -19.35 -38.96 1.39
CA LYS A 178 -19.36 -38.59 2.81
C LYS A 178 -18.10 -37.81 3.21
N LEU A 179 -16.94 -38.17 2.67
CA LEU A 179 -15.69 -37.43 2.87
C LEU A 179 -15.75 -36.06 2.19
N LEU A 180 -16.25 -35.96 0.95
CA LEU A 180 -16.47 -34.69 0.23
C LEU A 180 -17.53 -33.78 0.88
N LYS A 181 -18.50 -34.36 1.61
CA LYS A 181 -19.45 -33.60 2.42
C LYS A 181 -18.82 -33.06 3.70
N GLN A 182 -17.91 -33.83 4.32
CA GLN A 182 -17.12 -33.40 5.47
C GLN A 182 -16.02 -32.42 5.08
N ALA A 183 -15.60 -32.46 3.81
CA ALA A 183 -14.92 -31.34 3.17
C ALA A 183 -15.93 -30.19 3.05
N VAL A 184 -16.19 -29.51 4.17
CA VAL A 184 -16.69 -28.12 4.16
C VAL A 184 -15.80 -27.39 3.16
N SER A 185 -16.35 -26.49 2.34
CA SER A 185 -15.49 -25.57 1.59
C SER A 185 -14.69 -24.80 2.63
N VAL A 186 -13.47 -25.25 2.96
CA VAL A 186 -12.48 -24.33 3.48
C VAL A 186 -12.36 -23.35 2.33
N PRO A 187 -12.82 -22.11 2.50
CA PRO A 187 -12.65 -21.16 1.42
C PRO A 187 -11.16 -21.17 1.15
N VAL A 188 -10.79 -21.43 -0.11
CA VAL A 188 -9.39 -21.44 -0.58
C VAL A 188 -8.71 -20.09 -0.26
N THR A 189 -9.48 -19.11 0.23
CA THR A 189 -9.04 -17.85 0.80
C THR A 189 -8.26 -17.97 2.12
N ALA A 190 -8.42 -19.01 2.94
CA ALA A 190 -7.75 -19.11 4.26
C ALA A 190 -6.21 -18.92 4.22
N PRO A 191 -5.44 -19.56 3.31
CA PRO A 191 -3.99 -19.33 3.21
C PRO A 191 -3.63 -17.92 2.70
N VAL A 192 -4.37 -17.37 1.72
CA VAL A 192 -4.08 -16.03 1.18
C VAL A 192 -4.49 -14.92 2.16
N ASP A 193 -5.57 -15.12 2.93
CA ASP A 193 -6.00 -14.21 4.00
C ASP A 193 -5.00 -14.22 5.17
N ALA A 194 -4.48 -15.40 5.54
CA ALA A 194 -3.44 -15.54 6.56
C ALA A 194 -2.10 -14.91 6.12
N GLU A 195 -1.77 -14.95 4.83
CA GLU A 195 -0.60 -14.27 4.29
C GLU A 195 -0.79 -12.76 4.26
N LYS A 196 -1.95 -12.29 3.80
CA LYS A 196 -2.30 -10.87 3.69
C LYS A 196 -2.08 -10.10 4.99
N VAL A 197 -2.45 -10.66 6.14
CA VAL A 197 -2.35 -9.97 7.44
C VAL A 197 -0.92 -9.75 7.93
N LYS A 198 0.09 -10.31 7.25
CA LYS A 198 1.51 -10.13 7.60
C LYS A 198 2.13 -8.85 7.05
N TYR A 199 1.44 -8.12 6.16
CA TYR A 199 1.98 -6.97 5.45
C TYR A 199 1.48 -5.65 6.04
N GLU A 200 2.31 -4.60 5.92
CA GLU A 200 1.95 -3.25 6.33
C GLU A 200 0.84 -2.68 5.45
N THR A 201 -0.02 -1.85 6.04
CA THR A 201 -1.12 -1.17 5.34
C THR A 201 -0.77 0.27 4.96
N ALA A 202 0.44 0.72 5.31
CA ALA A 202 0.96 2.03 4.99
C ALA A 202 2.45 1.92 4.62
N ALA A 203 2.89 2.77 3.70
CA ALA A 203 4.28 2.89 3.28
C ALA A 203 4.62 4.38 3.06
N THR A 204 5.89 4.74 3.26
CA THR A 204 6.39 6.10 3.01
C THR A 204 7.57 6.03 2.06
N ILE A 205 7.53 6.84 1.00
CA ILE A 205 8.63 7.02 0.06
C ILE A 205 9.27 8.38 0.38
N ASP A 206 10.52 8.32 0.81
CA ASP A 206 11.28 9.50 1.18
C ASP A 206 11.62 10.37 -0.03
N ASN A 207 11.83 11.64 0.25
CA ASN A 207 12.13 12.67 -0.74
C ASN A 207 13.50 12.47 -1.43
N THR A 208 14.35 11.59 -0.90
CA THR A 208 15.65 11.23 -1.48
C THR A 208 15.56 10.15 -2.56
N VAL A 209 14.40 9.52 -2.74
CA VAL A 209 14.21 8.48 -3.76
C VAL A 209 14.13 9.13 -5.14
N ALA A 210 15.01 8.72 -6.04
CA ALA A 210 15.08 9.26 -7.40
C ALA A 210 13.87 8.84 -8.24
N GLN A 211 13.50 9.69 -9.20
CA GLN A 211 12.52 9.32 -10.23
C GLN A 211 12.99 8.06 -10.99
N GLY A 212 12.07 7.15 -11.26
CA GLY A 212 12.31 5.86 -11.90
C GLY A 212 12.83 4.76 -10.97
N ALA A 213 13.12 5.06 -9.69
CA ALA A 213 13.57 4.05 -8.75
C ALA A 213 12.49 2.99 -8.49
N ASP A 214 12.93 1.73 -8.35
CA ASP A 214 12.09 0.63 -7.88
C ASP A 214 11.83 0.79 -6.38
N VAL A 215 10.56 0.90 -6.01
CA VAL A 215 10.08 1.09 -4.64
C VAL A 215 9.22 -0.09 -4.18
N THR A 216 9.26 -1.23 -4.89
CA THR A 216 8.43 -2.40 -4.62
C THR A 216 8.60 -2.91 -3.19
N ALA A 217 9.85 -3.00 -2.69
CA ALA A 217 10.12 -3.46 -1.34
C ALA A 217 9.56 -2.53 -0.25
N THR A 218 9.50 -1.22 -0.53
CA THR A 218 8.91 -0.23 0.37
C THR A 218 7.39 -0.38 0.44
N VAL A 219 6.75 -0.67 -0.69
CA VAL A 219 5.29 -0.84 -0.79
C VAL A 219 4.83 -2.21 -0.26
N VAL A 220 5.60 -3.27 -0.53
CA VAL A 220 5.30 -4.66 -0.17
C VAL A 220 6.07 -5.06 1.09
N LYS A 221 5.96 -4.24 2.14
CA LYS A 221 6.70 -4.41 3.38
C LYS A 221 5.95 -5.31 4.37
N LEU A 222 6.68 -6.26 4.98
CA LEU A 222 6.17 -7.10 6.06
C LEU A 222 6.13 -6.32 7.38
N LEU A 223 5.15 -6.65 8.22
CA LEU A 223 5.14 -6.25 9.63
C LEU A 223 6.39 -6.80 10.33
N ALA A 224 6.92 -6.04 11.30
CA ALA A 224 8.12 -6.42 12.04
C ALA A 224 7.99 -7.83 12.65
N GLY A 225 9.01 -8.67 12.43
CA GLY A 225 9.06 -10.04 12.92
C GLY A 225 8.25 -11.06 12.12
N GLN A 226 7.54 -10.66 11.06
CA GLN A 226 6.87 -11.59 10.16
C GLN A 226 7.82 -12.13 9.09
N THR A 227 7.46 -13.29 8.53
CA THR A 227 8.13 -13.89 7.38
C THR A 227 7.12 -14.20 6.28
N ALA A 228 7.49 -13.88 5.03
CA ALA A 228 6.68 -14.18 3.87
C ALA A 228 6.56 -15.70 3.67
N GLY A 229 5.34 -16.17 3.39
CA GLY A 229 5.11 -17.55 3.01
C GLY A 229 5.59 -17.83 1.60
N ASN A 230 6.37 -18.89 1.40
CA ASN A 230 6.89 -19.29 0.08
C ASN A 230 5.85 -19.97 -0.85
N THR A 231 4.63 -20.20 -0.38
CA THR A 231 3.58 -20.88 -1.16
C THR A 231 2.47 -19.95 -1.64
N VAL A 232 2.53 -18.66 -1.31
CA VAL A 232 1.55 -17.66 -1.74
C VAL A 232 2.29 -16.65 -2.62
N ALA A 233 1.84 -16.49 -3.86
CA ALA A 233 2.37 -15.46 -4.75
C ALA A 233 1.85 -14.09 -4.33
N VAL A 234 2.75 -13.11 -4.23
CA VAL A 234 2.44 -11.73 -3.81
C VAL A 234 2.90 -10.78 -4.91
N ALA A 235 2.01 -9.95 -5.43
CA ALA A 235 2.32 -8.98 -6.47
C ALA A 235 1.50 -7.70 -6.30
N VAL A 236 2.06 -6.55 -6.67
CA VAL A 236 1.30 -5.30 -6.80
C VAL A 236 0.59 -5.31 -8.16
N THR A 237 -0.73 -5.18 -8.16
CA THR A 237 -1.55 -5.31 -9.39
C THR A 237 -2.11 -3.98 -9.87
N ALA A 238 -2.19 -2.96 -9.01
CA ALA A 238 -2.63 -1.63 -9.38
C ALA A 238 -2.03 -0.55 -8.46
N VAL A 239 -1.87 0.65 -9.01
CA VAL A 239 -1.62 1.88 -8.26
C VAL A 239 -2.64 2.93 -8.68
N ASN A 240 -3.16 3.68 -7.71
CA ASN A 240 -4.25 4.63 -7.89
C ASN A 240 -4.03 5.91 -7.09
N ALA A 241 -4.76 6.97 -7.45
CA ALA A 241 -4.86 8.19 -6.67
C ALA A 241 -5.35 7.91 -5.23
N ALA A 242 -5.29 8.93 -4.36
CA ALA A 242 -5.69 8.82 -2.94
C ALA A 242 -7.10 8.23 -2.74
N ASP A 243 -8.03 8.52 -3.65
CA ASP A 243 -9.42 8.07 -3.64
C ASP A 243 -9.61 6.61 -4.08
N GLY A 244 -8.56 5.96 -4.59
CA GLY A 244 -8.58 4.58 -5.07
C GLY A 244 -9.21 4.37 -6.45
N THR A 245 -9.65 5.42 -7.15
CA THR A 245 -10.35 5.32 -8.44
C THR A 245 -9.64 6.03 -9.59
N GLY A 246 -8.85 7.07 -9.30
CA GLY A 246 -8.03 7.78 -10.29
C GLY A 246 -6.71 7.08 -10.59
N ALA A 247 -6.05 7.51 -11.68
CA ALA A 247 -4.66 7.14 -11.95
C ALA A 247 -3.74 7.76 -10.89
N ALA A 248 -2.76 6.98 -10.43
CA ALA A 248 -1.65 7.51 -9.66
C ALA A 248 -0.87 8.54 -10.51
N THR A 249 -0.33 9.55 -9.84
CA THR A 249 0.49 10.61 -10.43
C THR A 249 1.97 10.39 -10.16
N CYS A 250 2.33 9.83 -9.01
CA CYS A 250 3.71 9.60 -8.59
C CYS A 250 4.15 8.15 -8.82
N LEU A 251 3.26 7.18 -8.62
CA LEU A 251 3.56 5.76 -8.77
C LEU A 251 3.14 5.20 -10.13
N ALA A 252 3.91 4.24 -10.63
CA ALA A 252 3.51 3.35 -11.72
C ALA A 252 3.77 1.89 -11.34
N VAL A 253 2.97 0.98 -11.90
CA VAL A 253 3.18 -0.47 -11.75
C VAL A 253 3.33 -1.12 -13.11
N ASN A 254 4.35 -1.96 -13.28
CA ASN A 254 4.58 -2.77 -14.47
C ASN A 254 5.00 -4.18 -14.07
N ASN A 255 4.21 -5.19 -14.44
CA ASN A 255 4.47 -6.60 -14.13
C ASN A 255 4.83 -6.85 -12.65
N GLY A 256 4.10 -6.22 -11.73
CA GLY A 256 4.33 -6.36 -10.28
C GLY A 256 5.40 -5.45 -9.69
N THR A 257 6.24 -4.82 -10.52
CA THR A 257 7.26 -3.86 -10.08
C THR A 257 6.63 -2.48 -9.95
N VAL A 258 6.81 -1.84 -8.79
CA VAL A 258 6.35 -0.48 -8.53
C VAL A 258 7.53 0.48 -8.62
N THR A 259 7.40 1.51 -9.46
CA THR A 259 8.41 2.56 -9.60
C THR A 259 7.86 3.92 -9.18
N LEU A 260 8.73 4.78 -8.65
CA LEU A 260 8.43 6.21 -8.49
C LEU A 260 8.50 6.90 -9.85
N ALA A 261 7.42 6.83 -10.64
CA ALA A 261 7.35 7.36 -12.00
C ALA A 261 7.55 8.88 -12.06
N GLN A 262 7.11 9.61 -11.04
CA GLN A 262 7.29 11.05 -10.91
C GLN A 262 7.60 11.40 -9.45
N GLN A 263 8.64 12.22 -9.24
CA GLN A 263 8.93 12.79 -7.93
C GLN A 263 7.86 13.83 -7.54
N ASN A 264 7.53 13.88 -6.25
CA ASN A 264 6.55 14.82 -5.72
C ASN A 264 7.17 16.22 -5.54
N THR A 265 6.76 17.19 -6.37
CA THR A 265 7.25 18.58 -6.33
C THR A 265 6.23 19.56 -5.75
N THR A 266 5.13 19.09 -5.17
CA THR A 266 3.97 19.94 -4.79
C THR A 266 4.17 20.74 -3.49
N GLY A 267 5.33 20.62 -2.85
CA GLY A 267 5.62 21.23 -1.54
C GLY A 267 4.91 20.57 -0.35
N ALA A 268 3.90 19.73 -0.59
CA ALA A 268 3.20 18.92 0.41
C ALA A 268 3.32 17.42 0.10
N SER A 269 3.09 16.54 1.08
CA SER A 269 3.08 15.09 0.83
C SER A 269 1.88 14.68 -0.04
N VAL A 270 2.13 13.81 -1.02
CA VAL A 270 1.10 13.21 -1.86
C VAL A 270 0.75 11.83 -1.30
N THR A 271 -0.53 11.46 -1.35
CA THR A 271 -0.99 10.13 -0.94
C THR A 271 -1.57 9.38 -2.13
N GLU A 272 -1.14 8.13 -2.30
CA GLU A 272 -1.62 7.22 -3.34
C GLU A 272 -1.94 5.85 -2.72
N LYS A 273 -2.57 4.98 -3.50
CA LYS A 273 -2.96 3.63 -3.09
C LYS A 273 -2.26 2.60 -3.96
N ALA A 274 -1.72 1.56 -3.35
CA ALA A 274 -1.19 0.39 -4.05
C ALA A 274 -2.01 -0.85 -3.67
N THR A 275 -2.49 -1.60 -4.65
CA THR A 275 -3.23 -2.85 -4.42
C THR A 275 -2.29 -4.03 -4.57
N ILE A 276 -2.06 -4.74 -3.47
CA ILE A 276 -1.32 -6.01 -3.42
C ILE A 276 -2.32 -7.15 -3.58
N THR A 277 -2.05 -8.08 -4.49
CA THR A 277 -2.81 -9.32 -4.67
C THR A 277 -2.00 -10.51 -4.21
N PHE A 278 -2.60 -11.30 -3.32
CA PHE A 278 -2.11 -12.57 -2.82
C PHE A 278 -2.83 -13.68 -3.58
N SER A 279 -2.11 -14.64 -4.14
CA SER A 279 -2.72 -15.73 -4.91
C SER A 279 -2.12 -17.10 -4.60
N LYS A 280 -2.98 -18.11 -4.53
CA LYS A 280 -2.60 -19.51 -4.34
C LYS A 280 -3.72 -20.43 -4.83
N ASP A 281 -3.40 -21.39 -5.70
CA ASP A 281 -4.32 -22.44 -6.17
C ASP A 281 -5.68 -21.88 -6.67
N GLY A 282 -5.65 -20.74 -7.35
CA GLY A 282 -6.84 -20.05 -7.87
C GLY A 282 -7.60 -19.18 -6.86
N ALA A 283 -7.26 -19.20 -5.58
CA ALA A 283 -7.75 -18.20 -4.62
C ALA A 283 -6.95 -16.91 -4.69
N THR A 284 -7.64 -15.81 -4.43
CA THR A 284 -7.04 -14.47 -4.36
C THR A 284 -7.54 -13.71 -3.15
N ALA A 285 -6.66 -12.93 -2.52
CA ALA A 285 -7.01 -11.88 -1.57
C ALA A 285 -6.30 -10.58 -1.96
N THR A 286 -6.86 -9.43 -1.61
CA THR A 286 -6.25 -8.12 -1.89
C THR A 286 -6.02 -7.31 -0.63
N LEU A 287 -4.93 -6.55 -0.59
CA LEU A 287 -4.60 -5.55 0.43
C LEU A 287 -4.37 -4.22 -0.27
N VAL A 288 -4.99 -3.15 0.26
CA VAL A 288 -4.73 -1.79 -0.20
C VAL A 288 -3.77 -1.14 0.78
N VAL A 289 -2.60 -0.77 0.28
CA VAL A 289 -1.57 -0.03 1.02
C VAL A 289 -1.71 1.45 0.72
N THR A 290 -1.70 2.28 1.76
CA THR A 290 -1.63 3.74 1.62
C THR A 290 -0.19 4.16 1.50
N VAL A 291 0.20 4.74 0.36
CA VAL A 291 1.58 5.17 0.11
C VAL A 291 1.66 6.69 0.21
N THR A 292 2.49 7.19 1.12
CA THR A 292 2.79 8.61 1.27
C THR A 292 4.10 8.92 0.56
N ILE A 293 4.09 9.85 -0.39
CA ILE A 293 5.27 10.31 -1.12
C ILE A 293 5.64 11.70 -0.62
N ASN A 294 6.79 11.81 0.04
CA ASN A 294 7.25 13.09 0.58
C ASN A 294 7.78 14.01 -0.53
N PRO A 295 7.58 15.33 -0.42
CA PRO A 295 7.99 16.25 -1.46
C PRO A 295 9.51 16.41 -1.50
N THR A 296 10.09 16.44 -2.71
CA THR A 296 11.55 16.58 -2.95
C THR A 296 12.13 17.84 -2.34
N ASN A 297 11.33 18.90 -2.24
CA ASN A 297 11.85 20.23 -1.97
C ASN A 297 11.96 20.54 -0.46
N GLN A 298 11.64 19.61 0.46
CA GLN A 298 11.76 19.91 1.90
C GLN A 298 13.20 20.24 2.37
N THR A 299 14.24 19.88 1.62
CA THR A 299 15.62 20.24 1.96
C THR A 299 15.87 21.75 1.93
N GLU A 300 15.09 22.52 1.18
CA GLU A 300 15.27 23.97 1.09
C GLU A 300 14.46 24.76 2.12
N GLN A 301 13.56 24.11 2.88
CA GLN A 301 12.78 24.78 3.93
C GLN A 301 13.67 25.46 4.99
N PRO A 302 14.71 24.79 5.53
CA PRO A 302 15.66 25.46 6.42
C PRO A 302 16.37 26.65 5.77
N ALA A 303 16.66 26.61 4.46
CA ALA A 303 17.33 27.71 3.77
C ALA A 303 16.42 28.95 3.66
N VAL A 304 15.15 28.79 3.26
CA VAL A 304 14.20 29.92 3.21
C VAL A 304 13.87 30.46 4.60
N ASP A 305 13.80 29.60 5.63
CA ASP A 305 13.55 30.03 7.01
C ASP A 305 14.76 30.76 7.62
N LEU A 306 15.98 30.29 7.34
CA LEU A 306 17.22 30.98 7.71
C LEU A 306 17.38 32.31 6.98
N GLU A 307 16.94 32.40 5.72
CA GLU A 307 16.96 33.65 4.98
C GLU A 307 15.96 34.65 5.58
N LYS A 308 14.73 34.21 5.84
CA LYS A 308 13.65 35.03 6.41
C LYS A 308 14.07 35.81 7.65
N VAL A 309 14.79 35.17 8.57
CA VAL A 309 15.19 35.80 9.84
C VAL A 309 16.27 36.89 9.69
N LYS A 310 16.84 37.08 8.50
CA LYS A 310 17.82 38.13 8.21
C LYS A 310 17.18 39.51 7.94
N TYR A 311 15.86 39.59 7.78
CA TYR A 311 15.15 40.81 7.39
C TYR A 311 14.47 41.51 8.57
N GLU A 312 14.34 42.83 8.49
CA GLU A 312 13.66 43.64 9.49
C GLU A 312 12.14 43.36 9.50
N THR A 313 11.54 43.37 10.69
CA THR A 313 10.09 43.16 10.86
C THR A 313 9.31 44.48 10.92
N ALA A 314 10.00 45.61 10.82
CA ALA A 314 9.42 46.95 10.81
C ALA A 314 10.21 47.87 9.89
N ALA A 315 9.51 48.78 9.22
CA ALA A 315 10.09 49.78 8.34
C ALA A 315 9.43 51.15 8.59
N THR A 316 10.15 52.23 8.32
CA THR A 316 9.60 53.60 8.42
C THR A 316 9.82 54.32 7.10
N ILE A 317 8.75 54.89 6.55
CA ILE A 317 8.79 55.78 5.39
C ILE A 317 8.69 57.20 5.91
N ASP A 318 9.75 57.97 5.71
CA ASP A 318 9.85 59.35 6.18
C ASP A 318 8.88 60.27 5.43
N ASN A 319 8.50 61.37 6.09
CA ASN A 319 7.58 62.35 5.51
C ASN A 319 8.15 63.12 4.31
N THR A 320 9.45 62.97 4.02
CA THR A 320 10.12 63.56 2.86
C THR A 320 9.97 62.73 1.58
N VAL A 321 9.48 61.49 1.68
CA VAL A 321 9.29 60.61 0.53
C VAL A 321 8.09 61.07 -0.30
N ALA A 322 8.32 61.31 -1.59
CA ALA A 322 7.28 61.77 -2.51
C ALA A 322 6.26 60.65 -2.81
N GLN A 323 5.00 61.03 -3.02
CA GLN A 323 3.99 60.14 -3.60
C GLN A 323 4.48 59.62 -4.96
N GLY A 324 4.29 58.33 -5.21
CA GLY A 324 4.76 57.61 -6.39
C GLY A 324 6.19 57.06 -6.28
N ALA A 325 6.91 57.33 -5.18
CA ALA A 325 8.24 56.78 -4.97
C ALA A 325 8.23 55.26 -4.79
N ASP A 326 9.23 54.58 -5.37
CA ASP A 326 9.56 53.20 -5.06
C ASP A 326 10.20 53.12 -3.67
N VAL A 327 9.55 52.41 -2.76
CA VAL A 327 9.96 52.22 -1.37
C VAL A 327 10.34 50.77 -1.07
N THR A 328 10.55 49.95 -2.10
CA THR A 328 10.81 48.50 -1.96
C THR A 328 12.02 48.23 -1.07
N ALA A 329 13.12 48.97 -1.26
CA ALA A 329 14.35 48.78 -0.46
C ALA A 329 14.16 49.15 1.03
N THR A 330 13.23 50.05 1.34
CA THR A 330 12.88 50.41 2.72
C THR A 330 12.07 49.29 3.38
N VAL A 331 11.19 48.62 2.62
CA VAL A 331 10.35 47.53 3.11
C VAL A 331 11.11 46.20 3.20
N VAL A 332 11.94 45.90 2.20
CA VAL A 332 12.72 44.65 2.08
C VAL A 332 14.14 44.91 2.59
N LYS A 333 14.26 45.30 3.86
CA LYS A 333 15.52 45.71 4.47
C LYS A 333 16.12 44.58 5.32
N LEU A 334 17.41 44.31 5.12
CA LEU A 334 18.19 43.39 5.94
C LEU A 334 18.51 44.00 7.31
N LEU A 335 18.56 43.16 8.34
CA LEU A 335 19.17 43.50 9.63
C LEU A 335 20.64 43.88 9.43
N ALA A 336 21.11 44.84 10.23
CA ALA A 336 22.49 45.32 10.14
C ALA A 336 23.51 44.18 10.25
N GLY A 337 24.45 44.14 9.29
CA GLY A 337 25.51 43.13 9.23
C GLY A 337 25.12 41.80 8.60
N GLN A 338 23.87 41.62 8.16
CA GLN A 338 23.44 40.44 7.41
C GLN A 338 23.73 40.59 5.91
N THR A 339 23.85 39.45 5.22
CA THR A 339 23.94 39.36 3.76
C THR A 339 22.85 38.44 3.25
N ALA A 340 22.13 38.89 2.22
CA ALA A 340 21.12 38.08 1.55
C ALA A 340 21.76 36.86 0.88
N ASP A 341 21.05 35.73 0.92
CA ASP A 341 21.38 34.57 0.10
C ASP A 341 20.80 34.75 -1.31
N ASN A 342 21.67 34.94 -2.30
CA ASN A 342 21.26 35.15 -3.69
C ASN A 342 20.58 33.93 -4.34
N THR A 343 20.58 32.78 -3.67
CA THR A 343 19.83 31.58 -4.11
C THR A 343 18.38 31.56 -3.61
N VAL A 344 18.02 32.46 -2.69
CA VAL A 344 16.66 32.64 -2.17
C VAL A 344 16.10 33.96 -2.69
N THR A 345 14.96 33.90 -3.36
CA THR A 345 14.26 35.11 -3.82
C THR A 345 13.46 35.71 -2.68
N ALA A 346 13.61 37.00 -2.38
CA ALA A 346 12.77 37.74 -1.43
C ALA A 346 11.96 38.81 -2.18
N ALA A 347 10.63 38.67 -2.22
CA ALA A 347 9.76 39.61 -2.94
C ALA A 347 8.53 39.99 -2.11
N VAL A 348 8.07 41.24 -2.20
CA VAL A 348 6.81 41.65 -1.58
C VAL A 348 5.65 41.15 -2.43
N THR A 349 4.75 40.36 -1.83
CA THR A 349 3.63 39.74 -2.56
C THR A 349 2.27 40.33 -2.20
N ALA A 350 2.17 41.03 -1.07
CA ALA A 350 0.96 41.71 -0.65
C ALA A 350 1.26 42.93 0.23
N VAL A 351 0.37 43.92 0.16
CA VAL A 351 0.29 45.03 1.12
C VAL A 351 -1.15 45.17 1.63
N ASN A 352 -1.30 45.42 2.92
CA ASN A 352 -2.59 45.44 3.62
C ASN A 352 -2.65 46.56 4.64
N ALA A 353 -3.86 46.91 5.07
CA ALA A 353 -4.10 47.80 6.20
C ALA A 353 -3.47 47.23 7.50
N ALA A 354 -3.43 48.06 8.56
CA ALA A 354 -2.87 47.69 9.87
C ALA A 354 -3.42 46.35 10.43
N ASP A 355 -4.72 46.09 10.23
CA ASP A 355 -5.38 44.87 10.68
C ASP A 355 -4.92 43.61 9.92
N GLY A 356 -4.31 43.77 8.74
CA GLY A 356 -3.85 42.70 7.86
C GLY A 356 -4.94 42.13 6.95
N THR A 357 -6.16 42.66 6.99
CA THR A 357 -7.29 42.16 6.19
C THR A 357 -7.81 43.19 5.19
N GLY A 358 -7.69 44.48 5.49
CA GLY A 358 -8.06 45.56 4.58
C GLY A 358 -7.02 45.78 3.48
N ALA A 359 -7.44 46.46 2.40
CA ALA A 359 -6.51 47.00 1.43
C ALA A 359 -5.67 48.11 2.10
N ALA A 360 -4.37 48.15 1.78
CA ALA A 360 -3.53 49.30 2.09
C ALA A 360 -4.07 50.56 1.40
N THR A 361 -3.96 51.70 2.06
CA THR A 361 -4.35 53.01 1.54
C THR A 361 -3.14 53.82 1.08
N CYS A 362 -1.99 53.65 1.76
CA CYS A 362 -0.74 54.36 1.45
C CYS A 362 0.19 53.57 0.52
N LEU A 363 0.17 52.24 0.59
CA LEU A 363 1.05 51.38 -0.19
C LEU A 363 0.31 50.62 -1.30
N ALA A 364 0.99 50.39 -2.42
CA ALA A 364 0.59 49.42 -3.43
C ALA A 364 1.78 48.53 -3.80
N VAL A 365 1.50 47.30 -4.23
CA VAL A 365 2.52 46.37 -4.74
C VAL A 365 2.16 45.95 -6.17
N ASN A 366 3.15 46.01 -7.06
CA ASN A 366 3.02 45.52 -8.44
C ASN A 366 4.32 44.82 -8.86
N ASN A 367 4.23 43.54 -9.20
CA ASN A 367 5.37 42.70 -9.57
C ASN A 367 6.56 42.77 -8.59
N GLY A 368 6.27 42.81 -7.28
CA GLY A 368 7.29 42.89 -6.23
C GLY A 368 7.76 44.30 -5.87
N THR A 369 7.48 45.30 -6.70
CA THR A 369 7.79 46.71 -6.41
C THR A 369 6.71 47.30 -5.52
N VAL A 370 7.12 47.87 -4.38
CA VAL A 370 6.25 48.61 -3.46
C VAL A 370 6.35 50.10 -3.74
N THR A 371 5.22 50.74 -3.93
CA THR A 371 5.13 52.18 -4.21
C THR A 371 4.30 52.88 -3.14
N LEU A 372 4.75 54.07 -2.71
CA LEU A 372 3.96 54.96 -1.85
C LEU A 372 2.90 55.66 -2.72
N VAL A 373 1.69 55.10 -2.82
CA VAL A 373 0.63 55.63 -3.69
C VAL A 373 -0.15 56.79 -3.09
N GLN A 374 -0.09 56.98 -1.77
CA GLN A 374 -0.74 58.09 -1.08
C GLN A 374 0.11 58.52 0.13
N GLN A 375 0.42 59.81 0.20
CA GLN A 375 1.07 60.40 1.37
C GLN A 375 0.11 60.48 2.55
N ASN A 376 0.64 60.31 3.76
CA ASN A 376 -0.13 60.37 4.99
C ASN A 376 -0.36 61.83 5.43
N THR A 377 -1.63 62.26 5.48
CA THR A 377 -2.05 63.60 5.89
C THR A 377 -3.01 63.57 7.09
N THR A 378 -3.06 62.46 7.85
CA THR A 378 -4.06 62.27 8.91
C THR A 378 -3.70 62.94 10.24
N GLY A 379 -2.55 63.63 10.32
CA GLY A 379 -2.04 64.28 11.53
C GLY A 379 -1.36 63.32 12.51
N ALA A 380 -1.24 62.04 12.17
CA ALA A 380 -0.57 61.01 12.98
C ALA A 380 0.03 59.93 12.05
N PRO A 381 1.08 59.19 12.47
CA PRO A 381 1.62 58.10 11.66
C PRO A 381 0.59 57.01 11.35
N VAL A 382 0.59 56.51 10.12
CA VAL A 382 -0.24 55.38 9.68
C VAL A 382 0.63 54.14 9.64
N THR A 383 0.10 52.99 10.08
CA THR A 383 0.80 51.70 9.98
C THR A 383 0.07 50.80 9.00
N GLU A 384 0.81 50.24 8.07
CA GLU A 384 0.34 49.22 7.12
C GLU A 384 1.23 47.98 7.24
N LYS A 385 0.83 46.90 6.57
CA LYS A 385 1.59 45.64 6.56
C LYS A 385 2.04 45.32 5.15
N ALA A 386 3.28 44.90 5.00
CA ALA A 386 3.81 44.32 3.77
C ALA A 386 4.19 42.86 4.02
N THR A 387 3.78 41.95 3.14
CA THR A 387 4.16 40.53 3.22
C THR A 387 5.29 40.25 2.24
N ILE A 388 6.46 39.90 2.77
CA ILE A 388 7.60 39.40 2.01
C ILE A 388 7.47 37.89 1.90
N THR A 389 7.56 37.35 0.68
CA THR A 389 7.64 35.92 0.41
C THR A 389 9.07 35.58 0.00
N PHE A 390 9.68 34.67 0.75
CA PHE A 390 10.95 34.04 0.44
C PHE A 390 10.67 32.78 -0.36
N SER A 391 11.36 32.56 -1.48
CA SER A 391 11.17 31.37 -2.29
C SER A 391 12.49 30.79 -2.82
N LYS A 392 12.57 29.46 -2.80
CA LYS A 392 13.66 28.68 -3.41
C LYS A 392 13.12 27.32 -3.81
N ASP A 393 13.29 26.95 -5.08
CA ASP A 393 12.87 25.66 -5.63
C ASP A 393 11.43 25.26 -5.24
N GLY A 394 10.50 26.22 -5.30
CA GLY A 394 9.07 26.01 -4.98
C GLY A 394 8.74 25.95 -3.49
N VAL A 395 9.73 25.97 -2.59
CA VAL A 395 9.51 26.16 -1.14
C VAL A 395 9.32 27.64 -0.85
N THR A 396 8.44 27.96 0.10
CA THR A 396 8.22 29.35 0.49
C THR A 396 8.17 29.54 2.01
N ALA A 397 8.56 30.74 2.45
CA ALA A 397 8.33 31.25 3.79
C ALA A 397 7.85 32.70 3.70
N THR A 398 7.07 33.19 4.67
CA THR A 398 6.57 34.57 4.66
C THR A 398 6.98 35.35 5.90
N LEU A 399 7.24 36.64 5.73
CA LEU A 399 7.48 37.62 6.79
C LEU A 399 6.52 38.80 6.61
N VAL A 400 5.83 39.18 7.68
CA VAL A 400 5.02 40.39 7.70
C VAL A 400 5.81 41.52 8.34
N VAL A 401 6.01 42.60 7.58
CA VAL A 401 6.70 43.81 7.99
C VAL A 401 5.67 44.88 8.33
N ALA A 402 5.75 45.46 9.53
CA ALA A 402 4.96 46.63 9.90
C ALA A 402 5.60 47.88 9.30
N VAL A 403 4.92 48.55 8.38
CA VAL A 403 5.42 49.74 7.69
C VAL A 403 4.74 50.97 8.27
N THR A 404 5.49 51.82 8.95
CA THR A 404 5.01 53.10 9.49
C THR A 404 5.27 54.22 8.49
N ILE A 405 4.20 54.88 8.04
CA ILE A 405 4.24 56.04 7.14
C ILE A 405 4.08 57.31 7.99
N SER A 406 5.12 58.13 8.02
CA SER A 406 5.13 59.38 8.78
C SER A 406 4.14 60.39 8.20
N ASN A 407 3.50 61.18 9.07
CA ASN A 407 2.61 62.26 8.64
C ASN A 407 3.41 63.39 7.97
N GLN A 408 2.90 63.91 6.86
CA GLN A 408 3.46 65.06 6.14
C GLN A 408 3.33 66.38 6.88
#